data_AF-A0A969GLR8-F1
#
_entry.id   AF-A0A969GLR8-F1
#
_cell.length_a   1.000
_cell.length_b   1.000
_cell.length_c   1.000
_cell.angle_alpha   90.00
_cell.angle_beta   90.00
_cell.angle_gamma   90.00
#
_symmetry.space_group_name_H-M   'P 1'
#
loop_
_entity.id
_entity.type
_entity.pdbx_description
1 polymer ?
#
loop_
_entity_poly.entity_id
_entity_poly.type
_entity_poly.pdbx_seq_one_letter_code
_entity_poly.pdbx_strand_id
1 'polypeptide(L)'
;MAELVKQTAAQVNGVTPADDDLLDEVTDLIEAPTPLLGRFDEQYLALPEAVLIAVMKKHQRYFPLFAKGEGAEQRLLPHFVTIANSNKLDQPDVVRAGNEGVIRARYADAAYFFREDTERPLAAYTERLGTLTFHAKLGSMLDKVRRLETLAPQIADRLAASPGEKTTVARAASLCKSDLVTDMVVEMTSLQGIMGEIYALKSGEESETAQAIREHYLPRFSGDGVPASSAGLALSLADKLDSLVGLFAAGAQPSGSADPFGLRRA
;
A
#
# COMPACT_ATOMS: atom_id res chain seq x y z
N MET A 1 17.18 -0.64 20.27
CA MET A 1 17.07 -0.98 18.83
C MET A 1 17.37 0.21 17.91
N ALA A 2 16.63 1.31 18.01
CA ALA A 2 16.73 2.44 17.07
C ALA A 2 18.15 2.98 16.82
N GLU A 3 18.96 3.13 17.88
CA GLU A 3 20.33 3.62 17.75
C GLU A 3 21.25 2.66 16.97
N LEU A 4 21.07 1.35 17.15
CA LEU A 4 21.82 0.32 16.40
C LEU A 4 21.53 0.39 14.90
N VAL A 5 20.26 0.60 14.54
CA VAL A 5 19.84 0.77 13.14
C VAL A 5 20.45 2.04 12.56
N LYS A 6 20.39 3.17 13.28
CA LYS A 6 20.95 4.46 12.83
C LYS A 6 22.47 4.38 12.60
N GLN A 7 23.21 3.78 13.52
CA GLN A 7 24.65 3.59 13.39
C GLN A 7 25.02 2.71 12.20
N THR A 8 24.24 1.66 11.96
CA THR A 8 24.45 0.76 10.81
C THR A 8 24.12 1.46 9.49
N ALA A 9 23.03 2.24 9.44
CA ALA A 9 22.65 3.02 8.28
C ALA A 9 23.72 4.04 7.88
N ALA A 10 24.37 4.68 8.86
CA ALA A 10 25.42 5.67 8.63
C ALA A 10 26.64 5.11 7.89
N GLN A 11 26.88 3.79 7.93
CA GLN A 11 27.99 3.14 7.20
C GLN A 11 27.90 3.32 5.68
N VAL A 12 26.70 3.56 5.14
CA VAL A 12 26.45 3.81 3.71
C VAL A 12 25.97 5.23 3.43
N ASN A 13 26.23 6.17 4.35
CA ASN A 13 25.65 7.52 4.32
C ASN A 13 24.11 7.49 4.22
N GLY A 14 23.50 6.46 4.80
CA GLY A 14 22.07 6.23 4.79
C GLY A 14 21.39 6.70 6.07
N VAL A 15 20.07 6.91 5.96
CA VAL A 15 19.15 7.12 7.07
C VAL A 15 17.97 6.17 6.93
N THR A 16 17.37 5.76 8.04
CA THR A 16 16.05 5.11 8.04
C THR A 16 15.01 6.14 8.52
N PRO A 17 13.86 6.28 7.86
CA PRO A 17 12.72 7.00 8.40
C PRO A 17 12.34 6.45 9.79
N ALA A 18 11.80 7.33 10.63
CA ALA A 18 11.24 6.90 11.91
C ALA A 18 10.02 6.00 11.64
N ASP A 19 9.99 4.86 12.33
CA ASP A 19 9.04 3.79 12.10
C ASP A 19 8.88 3.02 13.41
N ASP A 20 8.23 3.67 14.37
CA ASP A 20 8.14 3.21 15.75
C ASP A 20 7.46 1.84 15.83
N ASP A 21 6.42 1.61 15.01
CA ASP A 21 5.74 0.31 14.93
C ASP A 21 6.68 -0.84 14.55
N LEU A 22 7.54 -0.64 13.55
CA LEU A 22 8.51 -1.67 13.14
C LEU A 22 9.63 -1.81 14.17
N LEU A 23 10.07 -0.71 14.77
CA LEU A 23 11.08 -0.73 15.83
C LEU A 23 10.58 -1.50 17.05
N ASP A 24 9.33 -1.29 17.45
CA ASP A 24 8.69 -1.97 18.57
C ASP A 24 8.51 -3.46 18.23
N GLU A 25 7.98 -3.79 17.04
CA GLU A 25 7.84 -5.19 16.59
C GLU A 25 9.19 -5.93 16.63
N VAL A 26 10.25 -5.32 16.07
CA VAL A 26 11.59 -5.94 16.05
C VAL A 26 12.19 -6.03 17.45
N THR A 27 11.92 -5.06 18.32
CA THR A 27 12.38 -5.09 19.71
C THR A 27 11.73 -6.22 20.49
N ASP A 28 10.43 -6.46 20.29
CA ASP A 28 9.71 -7.56 20.93
C ASP A 28 10.13 -8.95 20.42
N LEU A 29 10.67 -9.02 19.19
CA LEU A 29 11.14 -10.28 18.59
C LEU A 29 12.58 -10.67 18.97
N ILE A 30 13.39 -9.73 19.45
CA ILE A 30 14.85 -9.90 19.51
C ILE A 30 15.40 -9.59 20.90
N GLU A 31 15.88 -10.63 21.57
CA GLU A 31 16.48 -10.54 22.90
C GLU A 31 17.94 -10.08 22.87
N ALA A 32 18.67 -10.42 21.80
CA ALA A 32 20.09 -10.14 21.63
C ALA A 32 20.37 -9.48 20.28
N PRO A 33 20.13 -8.15 20.13
CA PRO A 33 20.13 -7.50 18.83
C PRO A 33 21.54 -7.24 18.29
N THR A 34 21.87 -7.87 17.17
CA THR A 34 23.06 -7.55 16.37
C THR A 34 22.64 -7.04 14.99
N PRO A 35 22.85 -5.74 14.67
CA PRO A 35 22.47 -5.21 13.37
C PRO A 35 23.44 -5.68 12.28
N LEU A 36 22.89 -5.96 11.10
CA LEU A 36 23.64 -6.31 9.91
C LEU A 36 23.17 -5.43 8.76
N LEU A 37 24.14 -4.77 8.12
CA LEU A 37 23.92 -4.10 6.84
C LEU A 37 23.86 -5.14 5.73
N GLY A 38 22.74 -5.19 5.01
CA GLY A 38 22.56 -5.99 3.80
C GLY A 38 22.41 -5.10 2.57
N ARG A 39 22.62 -5.68 1.38
CA ARG A 39 22.40 -5.02 0.10
C ARG A 39 21.55 -5.87 -0.85
N PHE A 40 20.95 -5.22 -1.83
CA PHE A 40 20.28 -5.87 -2.95
C PHE A 40 20.75 -5.27 -4.28
N ASP A 41 20.37 -5.90 -5.38
CA ASP A 41 20.77 -5.46 -6.71
C ASP A 41 20.06 -4.15 -7.09
N GLU A 42 20.82 -3.15 -7.55
CA GLU A 42 20.30 -1.83 -7.94
C GLU A 42 19.23 -1.90 -9.03
N GLN A 43 19.19 -2.96 -9.85
CA GLN A 43 18.15 -3.14 -10.85
C GLN A 43 16.73 -3.11 -10.26
N TYR A 44 16.57 -3.52 -9.00
CA TYR A 44 15.25 -3.52 -8.35
C TYR A 44 14.75 -2.13 -7.99
N LEU A 45 15.61 -1.11 -8.00
CA LEU A 45 15.20 0.29 -7.83
C LEU A 45 14.31 0.79 -8.99
N ALA A 46 14.17 0.01 -10.08
CA ALA A 46 13.18 0.26 -11.12
C ALA A 46 11.74 -0.09 -10.69
N LEU A 47 11.55 -0.86 -9.62
CA LEU A 47 10.23 -1.12 -9.04
C LEU A 47 9.74 0.11 -8.27
N PRO A 48 8.42 0.30 -8.14
CA PRO A 48 7.88 1.35 -7.28
C PRO A 48 8.42 1.22 -5.85
N GLU A 49 8.85 2.35 -5.27
CA GLU A 49 9.46 2.39 -3.94
C GLU A 49 8.58 1.74 -2.87
N ALA A 50 7.27 1.96 -2.94
CA ALA A 50 6.29 1.37 -2.03
C ALA A 50 6.33 -0.17 -2.03
N VAL A 51 6.58 -0.81 -3.19
CA VAL A 51 6.74 -2.26 -3.31
C VAL A 51 7.98 -2.72 -2.56
N LEU A 52 9.12 -2.07 -2.80
CA LEU A 52 10.40 -2.40 -2.16
C LEU A 52 10.30 -2.27 -0.63
N ILE A 53 9.76 -1.14 -0.16
CA ILE A 53 9.52 -0.88 1.26
C ILE A 53 8.60 -1.92 1.87
N ALA A 54 7.49 -2.25 1.22
CA ALA A 54 6.53 -3.21 1.75
C ALA A 54 7.13 -4.62 1.87
N VAL A 55 7.93 -5.07 0.89
CA VAL A 55 8.64 -6.37 0.98
C VAL A 55 9.64 -6.35 2.15
N MET A 56 10.45 -5.31 2.29
CA MET A 56 11.43 -5.19 3.38
C MET A 56 10.74 -5.19 4.75
N LYS A 57 9.74 -4.32 4.95
CA LYS A 57 9.09 -4.14 6.25
C LYS A 57 8.18 -5.30 6.61
N LYS A 58 7.20 -5.64 5.75
CA LYS A 58 6.12 -6.58 6.11
C LYS A 58 6.56 -8.04 6.07
N HIS A 59 7.39 -8.43 5.10
CA HIS A 59 7.77 -9.83 4.98
C HIS A 59 9.02 -10.16 5.80
N GLN A 60 9.96 -9.20 5.92
CA GLN A 60 11.28 -9.45 6.48
C GLN A 60 11.63 -8.67 7.74
N ARG A 61 10.85 -7.65 8.12
CA ARG A 61 11.14 -6.74 9.24
C ARG A 61 12.50 -6.05 9.10
N TYR A 62 12.85 -5.73 7.86
CA TYR A 62 14.08 -5.00 7.54
C TYR A 62 13.80 -3.51 7.49
N PHE A 63 14.78 -2.72 7.89
CA PHE A 63 14.73 -1.27 7.82
C PHE A 63 15.28 -0.79 6.47
N PRO A 64 14.45 -0.20 5.59
CA PRO A 64 14.91 0.39 4.34
C PRO A 64 15.83 1.58 4.60
N LEU A 65 16.89 1.71 3.80
CA LEU A 65 17.80 2.83 3.91
C LEU A 65 17.61 3.82 2.76
N PHE A 66 17.70 5.10 3.10
CA PHE A 66 17.58 6.21 2.16
C PHE A 66 18.82 7.08 2.20
N ALA A 67 19.16 7.72 1.10
CA ALA A 67 20.30 8.62 1.01
C ALA A 67 20.11 9.81 1.96
N LYS A 68 21.15 10.14 2.71
CA LYS A 68 21.17 11.37 3.52
C LYS A 68 21.26 12.58 2.58
N GLY A 69 20.22 13.41 2.55
CA GLY A 69 20.17 14.62 1.73
C GLY A 69 19.37 15.75 2.39
N GLU A 70 19.65 16.99 1.99
CA GLU A 70 19.00 18.23 2.48
C GLU A 70 17.79 18.65 1.62
N GLY A 71 17.17 17.72 0.87
CA GLY A 71 16.05 17.97 -0.04
C GLY A 71 14.76 17.23 0.34
N ALA A 72 13.65 17.61 -0.30
CA ALA A 72 12.28 17.17 0.01
C ALA A 72 11.99 15.68 -0.26
N GLU A 73 12.83 14.96 -0.99
CA GLU A 73 12.66 13.52 -1.25
C GLU A 73 13.95 12.77 -0.93
N GLN A 74 13.87 11.87 0.06
CA GLN A 74 14.95 10.95 0.37
C GLN A 74 14.92 9.82 -0.66
N ARG A 75 16.03 9.58 -1.36
CA ARG A 75 16.14 8.52 -2.37
C ARG A 75 16.43 7.17 -1.71
N LEU A 76 15.65 6.13 -1.99
CA LEU A 76 15.93 4.77 -1.52
C LEU A 76 17.30 4.26 -2.03
N LEU A 77 18.09 3.71 -1.11
CA LEU A 77 19.37 3.06 -1.39
C LEU A 77 19.17 1.56 -1.63
N PRO A 78 20.07 0.88 -2.37
CA PRO A 78 20.07 -0.57 -2.53
C PRO A 78 20.55 -1.32 -1.27
N HIS A 79 20.20 -0.81 -0.09
CA HIS A 79 20.65 -1.29 1.22
C HIS A 79 19.50 -1.35 2.22
N PHE A 80 19.64 -2.25 3.18
CA PHE A 80 18.72 -2.40 4.30
C PHE A 80 19.48 -2.79 5.56
N VAL A 81 18.87 -2.58 6.72
CA VAL A 81 19.35 -3.14 7.98
C VAL A 81 18.44 -4.27 8.41
N THR A 82 19.01 -5.43 8.70
CA THR A 82 18.36 -6.55 9.37
C THR A 82 18.97 -6.71 10.76
N ILE A 83 18.23 -7.29 11.70
CA ILE A 83 18.71 -7.53 13.06
C ILE A 83 18.75 -9.03 13.31
N ALA A 84 19.95 -9.55 13.57
CA ALA A 84 20.11 -10.92 14.03
C ALA A 84 19.88 -11.01 15.54
N ASN A 85 19.25 -12.10 15.98
CA ASN A 85 19.07 -12.40 17.40
C ASN A 85 20.24 -13.26 17.92
N SER A 86 21.38 -12.62 18.18
CA SER A 86 22.57 -13.26 18.76
C SER A 86 23.49 -12.26 19.43
N ASN A 87 24.02 -12.61 20.61
CA ASN A 87 25.03 -11.82 21.33
C ASN A 87 26.41 -11.87 20.65
N LYS A 88 26.66 -12.88 19.82
CA LYS A 88 27.92 -13.05 19.08
C LYS A 88 27.64 -13.83 17.80
N LEU A 89 27.78 -13.17 16.66
CA LEU A 89 27.71 -13.81 15.35
C LEU A 89 29.09 -14.34 14.97
N ASP A 90 29.25 -15.66 14.96
CA ASP A 90 30.51 -16.28 14.52
C ASP A 90 30.70 -16.17 12.99
N GLN A 91 29.60 -16.09 12.23
CA GLN A 91 29.61 -15.99 10.76
C GLN A 91 28.64 -14.90 10.26
N PRO A 92 28.92 -13.61 10.53
CA PRO A 92 28.03 -12.51 10.16
C PRO A 92 27.82 -12.41 8.63
N ASP A 93 28.83 -12.76 7.83
CA ASP A 93 28.73 -12.72 6.37
C ASP A 93 27.77 -13.79 5.80
N VAL A 94 27.70 -14.97 6.43
CA VAL A 94 26.76 -16.03 6.02
C VAL A 94 25.34 -15.61 6.33
N VAL A 95 25.11 -15.02 7.51
CA VAL A 95 23.79 -14.49 7.89
C VAL A 95 23.40 -13.37 6.94
N ARG A 96 24.31 -12.41 6.66
CA ARG A 96 24.08 -11.35 5.68
C ARG A 96 23.68 -11.93 4.32
N ALA A 97 24.49 -12.84 3.77
CA ALA A 97 24.23 -13.46 2.46
C ALA A 97 22.87 -14.20 2.41
N GLY A 98 22.47 -14.83 3.51
CA GLY A 98 21.14 -15.44 3.64
C GLY A 98 20.00 -14.42 3.54
N ASN A 99 20.09 -13.32 4.29
CA ASN A 99 19.10 -12.24 4.26
C ASN A 99 19.03 -11.56 2.88
N GLU A 100 20.18 -11.33 2.24
CA GLU A 100 20.27 -10.80 0.88
C GLU A 100 19.65 -11.75 -0.16
N GLY A 101 19.86 -13.06 0.01
CA GLY A 101 19.25 -14.09 -0.84
C GLY A 101 17.72 -14.10 -0.75
N VAL A 102 17.17 -13.94 0.46
CA VAL A 102 15.72 -13.86 0.68
C VAL A 102 15.12 -12.62 0.01
N ILE A 103 15.74 -11.45 0.19
CA ILE A 103 15.26 -10.21 -0.45
C ILE A 103 15.35 -10.30 -1.97
N ARG A 104 16.43 -10.85 -2.50
CA ARG A 104 16.58 -11.04 -3.95
C ARG A 104 15.45 -11.89 -4.53
N ALA A 105 15.10 -13.01 -3.89
CA ALA A 105 13.99 -13.85 -4.34
C ALA A 105 12.66 -13.08 -4.32
N ARG A 106 12.36 -12.38 -3.21
CA ARG A 106 11.11 -11.60 -3.08
C ARG A 106 11.00 -10.46 -4.07
N TYR A 107 12.10 -9.76 -4.36
CA TYR A 107 12.10 -8.71 -5.37
C TYR A 107 12.02 -9.26 -6.79
N ALA A 108 12.57 -10.46 -7.06
CA ALA A 108 12.36 -11.13 -8.33
C ALA A 108 10.86 -11.45 -8.56
N ASP A 109 10.18 -11.96 -7.54
CA ASP A 109 8.73 -12.23 -7.58
C ASP A 109 7.94 -10.93 -7.78
N ALA A 110 8.25 -9.88 -7.00
CA ALA A 110 7.61 -8.58 -7.15
C ALA A 110 7.83 -7.97 -8.55
N ALA A 111 9.04 -8.10 -9.12
CA ALA A 111 9.33 -7.65 -10.47
C ALA A 111 8.59 -8.46 -11.53
N TYR A 112 8.38 -9.76 -11.29
CA TYR A 112 7.52 -10.58 -12.12
C TYR A 112 6.08 -10.04 -12.08
N PHE A 113 5.47 -9.92 -10.90
CA PHE A 113 4.09 -9.43 -10.77
C PHE A 113 3.89 -8.05 -11.37
N PHE A 114 4.80 -7.10 -11.12
CA PHE A 114 4.70 -5.75 -11.67
C PHE A 114 4.79 -5.75 -13.20
N ARG A 115 5.61 -6.62 -13.79
CA ARG A 115 5.68 -6.73 -15.24
C ARG A 115 4.38 -7.30 -15.80
N GLU A 116 3.90 -8.43 -15.29
CA GLU A 116 2.65 -9.07 -15.76
C GLU A 116 1.45 -8.12 -15.60
N ASP A 117 1.31 -7.51 -14.43
CA ASP A 117 0.20 -6.61 -14.11
C ASP A 117 0.14 -5.43 -15.07
N THR A 118 1.30 -4.98 -15.57
CA THR A 118 1.41 -3.80 -16.42
C THR A 118 1.49 -4.08 -17.92
N GLU A 119 1.27 -5.33 -18.34
CA GLU A 119 1.05 -5.69 -19.75
C GLU A 119 -0.32 -5.25 -20.27
N ARG A 120 -1.27 -5.01 -19.35
CA ARG A 120 -2.63 -4.58 -19.66
C ARG A 120 -2.98 -3.32 -18.89
N PRO A 121 -3.84 -2.44 -19.42
CA PRO A 121 -4.28 -1.25 -18.69
C PRO A 121 -5.10 -1.65 -17.47
N LEU A 122 -5.11 -0.80 -16.43
CA LEU A 122 -5.84 -1.03 -15.18
C LEU A 122 -7.32 -1.36 -15.40
N ALA A 123 -7.95 -0.71 -16.38
CA ALA A 123 -9.35 -0.95 -16.76
C ALA A 123 -9.64 -2.41 -17.16
N ALA A 124 -8.65 -3.15 -17.68
CA ALA A 124 -8.82 -4.55 -18.05
C ALA A 124 -9.02 -5.48 -16.84
N TYR A 125 -8.70 -5.00 -15.63
CA TYR A 125 -8.87 -5.73 -14.38
C TYR A 125 -10.23 -5.48 -13.73
N THR A 126 -10.96 -4.42 -14.10
CA THR A 126 -12.22 -4.04 -13.44
C THR A 126 -13.25 -5.17 -13.43
N GLU A 127 -13.50 -5.83 -14.57
CA GLU A 127 -14.47 -6.94 -14.63
C GLU A 127 -14.07 -8.15 -13.78
N ARG A 128 -12.76 -8.37 -13.54
CA ARG A 128 -12.28 -9.44 -12.66
C ARG A 128 -12.67 -9.20 -11.20
N LEU A 129 -13.04 -7.98 -10.80
CA LEU A 129 -13.59 -7.72 -9.46
C LEU A 129 -14.88 -8.50 -9.17
N GLY A 130 -15.54 -9.02 -10.20
CA GLY A 130 -16.70 -9.92 -10.06
C GLY A 130 -16.37 -11.24 -9.35
N THR A 131 -15.10 -11.66 -9.34
CA THR A 131 -14.66 -12.88 -8.64
C THR A 131 -14.45 -12.66 -7.15
N LEU A 132 -14.29 -11.41 -6.71
CA LEU A 132 -14.10 -11.06 -5.31
C LEU A 132 -15.44 -10.79 -4.65
N THR A 133 -15.84 -11.65 -3.71
CA THR A 133 -17.07 -11.43 -2.94
C THR A 133 -16.88 -10.26 -1.99
N PHE A 134 -17.72 -9.23 -2.08
CA PHE A 134 -17.78 -8.16 -1.08
C PHE A 134 -18.59 -8.63 0.13
N HIS A 135 -19.81 -9.11 -0.10
CA HIS A 135 -20.67 -9.66 0.93
C HIS A 135 -21.78 -10.51 0.29
N ALA A 136 -22.18 -11.62 0.92
CA ALA A 136 -23.14 -12.59 0.37
C ALA A 136 -24.47 -11.96 -0.11
N LYS A 137 -24.95 -10.89 0.55
CA LYS A 137 -26.17 -10.15 0.17
C LYS A 137 -25.94 -8.91 -0.70
N LEU A 138 -24.69 -8.42 -0.80
CA LEU A 138 -24.36 -7.18 -1.52
C LEU A 138 -23.58 -7.42 -2.81
N GLY A 139 -23.27 -8.69 -3.10
CA GLY A 139 -22.59 -9.13 -4.31
C GLY A 139 -21.07 -9.07 -4.21
N SER A 140 -20.47 -8.84 -5.37
CA SER A 140 -19.04 -8.77 -5.60
C SER A 140 -18.46 -7.36 -5.38
N MET A 141 -17.13 -7.27 -5.42
CA MET A 141 -16.43 -5.97 -5.47
C MET A 141 -16.77 -5.21 -6.76
N LEU A 142 -17.06 -5.89 -7.87
CA LEU A 142 -17.55 -5.24 -9.09
C LEU A 142 -18.93 -4.61 -8.88
N ASP A 143 -19.84 -5.30 -8.19
CA ASP A 143 -21.17 -4.75 -7.86
C ASP A 143 -21.04 -3.52 -6.97
N LYS A 144 -20.07 -3.53 -6.05
CA LYS A 144 -19.73 -2.37 -5.24
C LYS A 144 -19.21 -1.22 -6.10
N VAL A 145 -18.23 -1.45 -6.97
CA VAL A 145 -17.70 -0.43 -7.89
C VAL A 145 -18.81 0.19 -8.75
N ARG A 146 -19.72 -0.61 -9.31
CA ARG A 146 -20.88 -0.10 -10.08
C ARG A 146 -21.81 0.80 -9.26
N ARG A 147 -22.00 0.51 -7.96
CA ARG A 147 -22.73 1.43 -7.06
C ARG A 147 -21.95 2.73 -6.85
N LEU A 148 -20.63 2.67 -6.71
CA LEU A 148 -19.79 3.86 -6.58
C LEU A 148 -19.78 4.74 -7.83
N GLU A 149 -19.76 4.15 -9.02
CA GLU A 149 -19.90 4.89 -10.29
C GLU A 149 -21.18 5.73 -10.33
N THR A 150 -22.24 5.25 -9.68
CA THR A 150 -23.52 5.98 -9.60
C THR A 150 -23.55 6.99 -8.44
N LEU A 151 -22.96 6.64 -7.29
CA LEU A 151 -23.03 7.43 -6.07
C LEU A 151 -22.02 8.58 -6.02
N ALA A 152 -20.78 8.34 -6.46
CA ALA A 152 -19.70 9.31 -6.32
C ALA A 152 -19.97 10.63 -7.08
N PRO A 153 -20.50 10.63 -8.32
CA PRO A 153 -20.87 11.88 -9.00
C PRO A 153 -21.94 12.69 -8.25
N GLN A 154 -22.92 12.03 -7.63
CA GLN A 154 -23.96 12.69 -6.84
C GLN A 154 -23.41 13.32 -5.55
N ILE A 155 -22.39 12.70 -4.95
CA ILE A 155 -21.69 13.28 -3.81
C ILE A 155 -20.85 14.48 -4.28
N ALA A 156 -20.16 14.35 -5.41
CA ALA A 156 -19.42 15.47 -6.01
C ALA A 156 -20.33 16.68 -6.29
N ASP A 157 -21.57 16.46 -6.78
CA ASP A 157 -22.57 17.51 -6.94
C ASP A 157 -22.89 18.22 -5.62
N ARG A 158 -23.08 17.46 -4.54
CA ARG A 158 -23.39 18.03 -3.20
C ARG A 158 -22.20 18.77 -2.60
N LEU A 159 -20.98 18.41 -2.99
CA LEU A 159 -19.75 19.12 -2.63
C LEU A 159 -19.46 20.32 -3.55
N ALA A 160 -20.39 20.67 -4.45
CA ALA A 160 -20.24 21.76 -5.42
C ALA A 160 -19.00 21.61 -6.33
N ALA A 161 -18.63 20.36 -6.67
CA ALA A 161 -17.54 20.07 -7.59
C ALA A 161 -17.77 20.69 -8.97
N SER A 162 -16.68 21.15 -9.60
CA SER A 162 -16.67 21.63 -10.98
C SER A 162 -16.96 20.51 -12.00
N PRO A 163 -17.32 20.84 -13.25
CA PRO A 163 -17.52 19.83 -14.29
C PRO A 163 -16.29 18.95 -14.55
N GLY A 164 -15.09 19.52 -14.44
CA GLY A 164 -13.83 18.79 -14.56
C GLY A 164 -13.67 17.77 -13.44
N GLU A 165 -13.83 18.20 -12.18
CA GLU A 165 -13.75 17.30 -11.01
C GLU A 165 -14.80 16.18 -11.07
N LYS A 166 -16.02 16.44 -11.56
CA LYS A 166 -17.03 15.38 -11.74
C LYS A 166 -16.61 14.34 -12.78
N THR A 167 -15.93 14.76 -13.84
CA THR A 167 -15.38 13.86 -14.86
C THR A 167 -14.29 12.99 -14.24
N THR A 168 -13.40 13.60 -13.45
CA THR A 168 -12.37 12.89 -12.67
C THR A 168 -12.98 11.89 -11.68
N VAL A 169 -14.02 12.28 -10.94
CA VAL A 169 -14.73 11.39 -10.00
C VAL A 169 -15.36 10.21 -10.73
N ALA A 170 -16.07 10.45 -11.82
CA ALA A 170 -16.71 9.37 -12.58
C ALA A 170 -15.67 8.40 -13.14
N ARG A 171 -14.55 8.91 -13.68
CA ARG A 171 -13.47 8.07 -14.19
C ARG A 171 -12.79 7.28 -13.08
N ALA A 172 -12.43 7.93 -11.98
CA ALA A 172 -11.81 7.27 -10.82
C ALA A 172 -12.73 6.21 -10.22
N ALA A 173 -14.03 6.48 -10.11
CA ALA A 173 -15.01 5.49 -9.64
C ALA A 173 -15.04 4.24 -10.52
N SER A 174 -14.93 4.37 -11.85
CA SER A 174 -14.94 3.22 -12.77
C SER A 174 -13.70 2.33 -12.74
N LEU A 175 -12.61 2.84 -12.17
CA LEU A 175 -11.33 2.14 -12.07
C LEU A 175 -10.95 1.81 -10.62
N CYS A 176 -11.70 2.33 -9.65
CA CYS A 176 -11.36 2.15 -8.25
C CYS A 176 -11.38 0.67 -7.89
N LYS A 177 -10.43 0.28 -7.05
CA LYS A 177 -10.27 -1.09 -6.56
C LYS A 177 -9.92 -2.14 -7.62
N SER A 178 -9.76 -1.78 -8.90
CA SER A 178 -9.34 -2.72 -9.95
C SER A 178 -7.96 -3.32 -9.70
N ASP A 179 -7.15 -2.67 -8.86
CA ASP A 179 -5.87 -3.18 -8.39
C ASP A 179 -6.01 -4.41 -7.47
N LEU A 180 -7.15 -4.62 -6.79
CA LEU A 180 -7.35 -5.74 -5.86
C LEU A 180 -7.21 -7.13 -6.47
N VAL A 181 -7.32 -7.25 -7.79
CA VAL A 181 -7.26 -8.52 -8.54
C VAL A 181 -5.99 -8.65 -9.37
N THR A 182 -5.04 -7.74 -9.21
CA THR A 182 -3.73 -7.84 -9.84
C THR A 182 -2.81 -8.70 -8.97
N ASP A 183 -1.82 -9.34 -9.57
CA ASP A 183 -1.00 -10.32 -8.88
C ASP A 183 -0.17 -9.65 -7.75
N MET A 184 0.29 -8.41 -7.98
CA MET A 184 1.01 -7.62 -6.97
C MET A 184 0.17 -7.39 -5.70
N VAL A 185 -1.09 -6.97 -5.84
CA VAL A 185 -1.94 -6.66 -4.67
C VAL A 185 -2.51 -7.91 -4.03
N VAL A 186 -2.73 -8.98 -4.80
CA VAL A 186 -3.10 -10.29 -4.25
C VAL A 186 -1.98 -10.82 -3.34
N GLU A 187 -0.72 -10.72 -3.76
CA GLU A 187 0.42 -11.07 -2.90
C GLU A 187 0.62 -10.07 -1.75
N MET A 188 0.42 -8.77 -2.02
CA MET A 188 0.73 -7.69 -1.08
C MET A 188 -0.44 -6.72 -0.90
N THR A 189 -1.46 -7.15 -0.17
CA THR A 189 -2.70 -6.39 0.05
C THR A 189 -2.51 -5.01 0.68
N SER A 190 -1.39 -4.79 1.38
CA SER A 190 -1.02 -3.47 1.92
C SER A 190 -0.75 -2.42 0.85
N LEU A 191 -0.53 -2.82 -0.40
CA LEU A 191 -0.26 -1.94 -1.53
C LEU A 191 -1.53 -1.52 -2.29
N GLN A 192 -2.71 -1.95 -1.85
CA GLN A 192 -3.98 -1.51 -2.44
C GLN A 192 -4.09 0.02 -2.43
N GLY A 193 -4.69 0.58 -3.47
CA GLY A 193 -4.78 2.02 -3.73
C GLY A 193 -3.48 2.61 -4.29
N ILE A 194 -2.34 2.30 -3.68
CA ILE A 194 -1.02 2.76 -4.17
C ILE A 194 -0.73 2.15 -5.54
N MET A 195 -0.90 0.83 -5.69
CA MET A 195 -0.75 0.19 -7.00
C MET A 195 -1.85 0.62 -7.97
N GLY A 196 -3.07 0.87 -7.49
CA GLY A 196 -4.13 1.46 -8.31
C GLY A 196 -3.73 2.78 -8.96
N GLU A 197 -3.12 3.70 -8.22
CA GLU A 197 -2.59 4.95 -8.77
C GLU A 197 -1.44 4.71 -9.76
N ILE A 198 -0.44 3.90 -9.38
CA ILE A 198 0.72 3.60 -10.25
C ILE A 198 0.27 2.97 -11.57
N TYR A 199 -0.66 2.01 -11.52
CA TYR A 199 -1.18 1.34 -12.70
C TYR A 199 -2.08 2.24 -13.52
N ALA A 200 -2.87 3.12 -12.91
CA ALA A 200 -3.65 4.13 -13.63
C ALA A 200 -2.73 5.07 -14.42
N LEU A 201 -1.69 5.61 -13.79
CA LEU A 201 -0.70 6.46 -14.44
C LEU A 201 0.00 5.73 -15.60
N LYS A 202 0.43 4.47 -15.38
CA LYS A 202 1.06 3.66 -16.43
C LYS A 202 0.10 3.28 -17.57
N SER A 203 -1.20 3.30 -17.31
CA SER A 203 -2.25 3.09 -18.30
C SER A 203 -2.61 4.36 -19.09
N GLY A 204 -2.01 5.51 -18.75
CA GLY A 204 -2.27 6.79 -19.40
C GLY A 204 -3.46 7.57 -18.84
N GLU A 205 -3.93 7.25 -17.63
CA GLU A 205 -4.94 8.06 -16.94
C GLU A 205 -4.36 9.39 -16.46
N GLU A 206 -5.21 10.42 -16.38
CA GLU A 206 -4.85 11.72 -15.83
C GLU A 206 -4.39 11.62 -14.37
N SER A 207 -3.41 12.44 -13.98
CA SER A 207 -2.84 12.41 -12.62
C SER A 207 -3.90 12.60 -11.53
N GLU A 208 -4.91 13.45 -11.78
CA GLU A 208 -6.01 13.70 -10.84
C GLU A 208 -6.90 12.46 -10.64
N THR A 209 -7.08 11.67 -11.70
CA THR A 209 -7.84 10.40 -11.66
C THR A 209 -7.06 9.36 -10.87
N ALA A 210 -5.77 9.20 -11.16
CA ALA A 210 -4.90 8.27 -10.44
C ALA A 210 -4.79 8.61 -8.95
N GLN A 211 -4.65 9.90 -8.62
CA GLN A 211 -4.67 10.39 -7.25
C GLN A 211 -6.00 10.05 -6.55
N ALA A 212 -7.14 10.29 -7.19
CA ALA A 212 -8.45 9.95 -6.63
C ALA A 212 -8.64 8.44 -6.40
N ILE A 213 -8.09 7.59 -7.28
CA ILE A 213 -8.07 6.12 -7.10
C ILE A 213 -7.27 5.74 -5.85
N ARG A 214 -6.16 6.39 -5.54
CA ARG A 214 -5.46 6.14 -4.26
C ARG A 214 -6.22 6.71 -3.07
N GLU A 215 -6.63 7.97 -3.17
CA GLU A 215 -7.21 8.73 -2.06
C GLU A 215 -8.56 8.18 -1.59
N HIS A 216 -9.33 7.46 -2.41
CA HIS A 216 -10.64 6.96 -1.95
C HIS A 216 -10.55 6.00 -0.76
N TYR A 217 -9.39 5.34 -0.56
CA TYR A 217 -9.15 4.51 0.62
C TYR A 217 -8.95 5.34 1.89
N LEU A 218 -8.61 6.62 1.79
CA LEU A 218 -8.32 7.51 2.92
C LEU A 218 -9.60 8.07 3.56
N PRO A 219 -9.63 8.29 4.89
CA PRO A 219 -8.71 7.71 5.86
C PRO A 219 -8.93 6.19 5.98
N ARG A 220 -7.85 5.43 6.18
CA ARG A 220 -7.92 3.97 6.37
C ARG A 220 -8.12 3.58 7.84
N PHE A 221 -7.73 4.46 8.75
CA PHE A 221 -7.85 4.31 10.19
C PHE A 221 -7.97 5.69 10.86
N SER A 222 -8.34 5.69 12.14
CA SER A 222 -8.45 6.93 12.92
C SER A 222 -7.08 7.61 13.05
N GLY A 223 -6.97 8.85 12.60
CA GLY A 223 -5.71 9.61 12.57
C GLY A 223 -4.90 9.45 11.28
N ASP A 224 -5.38 8.68 10.29
CA ASP A 224 -4.80 8.67 8.93
C ASP A 224 -5.08 9.99 8.20
N GLY A 225 -4.36 10.24 7.11
CA GLY A 225 -4.61 11.37 6.22
C GLY A 225 -6.01 11.33 5.61
N VAL A 226 -6.54 12.49 5.25
CA VAL A 226 -7.79 12.62 4.49
C VAL A 226 -7.49 12.88 3.01
N PRO A 227 -8.41 12.57 2.07
CA PRO A 227 -8.24 12.92 0.67
C PRO A 227 -7.95 14.42 0.50
N ALA A 228 -6.90 14.76 -0.25
CA ALA A 228 -6.53 16.15 -0.50
C ALA A 228 -7.27 16.71 -1.72
N SER A 229 -7.62 15.85 -2.70
CA SER A 229 -8.37 16.24 -3.88
C SER A 229 -9.87 16.18 -3.64
N SER A 230 -10.63 17.09 -4.26
CA SER A 230 -12.10 17.06 -4.24
C SER A 230 -12.64 15.75 -4.81
N ALA A 231 -11.98 15.21 -5.83
CA ALA A 231 -12.37 13.97 -6.48
C ALA A 231 -12.16 12.75 -5.56
N GLY A 232 -10.99 12.66 -4.91
CA GLY A 232 -10.70 11.66 -3.90
C GLY A 232 -11.65 11.74 -2.70
N LEU A 233 -11.99 12.96 -2.26
CA LEU A 233 -12.94 13.19 -1.17
C LEU A 233 -14.34 12.66 -1.52
N ALA A 234 -14.86 13.02 -2.70
CA ALA A 234 -16.18 12.57 -3.15
C ALA A 234 -16.24 11.04 -3.27
N LEU A 235 -15.22 10.42 -3.86
CA LEU A 235 -15.17 8.97 -4.02
C LEU A 235 -14.96 8.22 -2.69
N SER A 236 -14.13 8.76 -1.78
CA SER A 236 -13.96 8.21 -0.44
C SER A 236 -15.27 8.21 0.36
N LEU A 237 -16.00 9.34 0.33
CA LEU A 237 -17.30 9.44 0.98
C LEU A 237 -18.31 8.47 0.36
N ALA A 238 -18.32 8.32 -0.96
CA ALA A 238 -19.17 7.34 -1.64
C ALA A 238 -18.89 5.92 -1.16
N ASP A 239 -17.61 5.53 -1.11
CA ASP A 239 -17.20 4.18 -0.73
C ASP A 239 -17.56 3.84 0.72
N LYS A 240 -17.35 4.79 1.63
CA LYS A 240 -17.66 4.65 3.06
C LYS A 240 -19.16 4.61 3.29
N LEU A 241 -19.94 5.50 2.65
CA LEU A 241 -21.40 5.51 2.76
C LEU A 241 -22.02 4.25 2.16
N ASP A 242 -21.53 3.77 1.01
CA ASP A 242 -21.99 2.50 0.42
C ASP A 242 -21.75 1.33 1.37
N SER A 243 -20.55 1.25 1.95
CA SER A 243 -20.21 0.19 2.91
C SER A 243 -21.08 0.27 4.16
N LEU A 244 -21.21 1.45 4.77
CA LEU A 244 -22.01 1.65 5.98
C LEU A 244 -23.48 1.30 5.74
N VAL A 245 -24.12 1.91 4.74
CA VAL A 245 -25.54 1.70 4.47
C VAL A 245 -25.78 0.25 4.02
N GLY A 246 -24.96 -0.26 3.10
CA GLY A 246 -25.09 -1.61 2.56
C GLY A 246 -24.94 -2.68 3.63
N LEU A 247 -23.92 -2.60 4.48
CA LEU A 247 -23.68 -3.60 5.52
C LEU A 247 -24.74 -3.54 6.63
N PHE A 248 -25.21 -2.34 7.00
CA PHE A 248 -26.35 -2.23 7.92
C PHE A 248 -27.63 -2.85 7.33
N ALA A 249 -27.93 -2.59 6.05
CA ALA A 249 -29.08 -3.17 5.36
C ALA A 249 -28.97 -4.70 5.19
N ALA A 250 -27.75 -5.22 5.04
CA ALA A 250 -27.50 -6.65 4.97
C ALA A 250 -27.61 -7.37 6.34
N GLY A 251 -27.72 -6.62 7.44
CA GLY A 251 -27.75 -7.13 8.81
C GLY A 251 -26.37 -7.37 9.42
N ALA A 252 -25.30 -6.85 8.81
CA ALA A 252 -23.92 -6.95 9.28
C ALA A 252 -23.55 -5.79 10.22
N GLN A 253 -24.47 -5.44 11.14
CA GLN A 253 -24.27 -4.35 12.09
C GLN A 253 -23.17 -4.70 13.10
N PRO A 254 -22.30 -3.75 13.49
CA PRO A 254 -21.29 -4.02 14.49
C PRO A 254 -21.96 -4.25 15.85
N SER A 255 -21.43 -5.21 16.60
CA SER A 255 -21.83 -5.47 17.98
C SER A 255 -20.77 -4.94 18.96
N GLY A 256 -21.08 -4.98 20.26
CA GLY A 256 -20.10 -4.60 21.29
C GLY A 256 -18.82 -5.45 21.25
N SER A 257 -18.92 -6.72 20.85
CA SER A 257 -17.81 -7.67 20.83
C SER A 257 -17.16 -7.87 19.45
N ALA A 258 -17.84 -7.53 18.35
CA ALA A 258 -17.35 -7.80 17.00
C ALA A 258 -17.74 -6.71 16.00
N ASP A 259 -16.77 -6.29 15.19
CA ASP A 259 -16.95 -5.39 14.06
C ASP A 259 -16.11 -5.90 12.87
N PRO A 260 -16.58 -6.95 12.18
CA PRO A 260 -15.80 -7.66 11.17
C PRO A 260 -15.46 -6.82 9.94
N PHE A 261 -16.23 -5.75 9.69
CA PHE A 261 -16.04 -4.84 8.56
C PHE A 261 -15.51 -3.46 8.98
N GLY A 262 -15.17 -3.27 10.26
CA GLY A 262 -14.61 -2.02 10.77
C GLY A 262 -15.55 -0.81 10.72
N LEU A 263 -16.86 -1.03 10.72
CA LEU A 263 -17.88 0.01 10.51
C LEU A 263 -17.86 1.11 11.56
N ARG A 264 -17.38 0.85 12.79
CA ARG A 264 -17.28 1.88 13.85
C ARG A 264 -16.17 2.90 13.60
N ARG A 265 -15.22 2.56 12.73
CA ARG A 265 -14.03 3.37 12.43
C ARG A 265 -13.99 3.83 10.97
N ALA A 266 -15.04 3.50 10.21
CA ALA A 266 -15.20 3.81 8.79
C ALA A 266 -15.64 5.26 8.55
#